data_AF-A0A6G1VIV8-F1
#
_entry.id   AF-A0A6G1VIV8-F1
#
_cell.length_a   1.000
_cell.length_b   1.000
_cell.length_c   1.000
_cell.angle_alpha   90.00
_cell.angle_beta   90.00
_cell.angle_gamma   90.00
#
_symmetry.space_group_name_H-M   'P 1'
#
loop_
_entity.id
_entity.type
_entity.pdbx_description
1 polymer ?
#
loop_
_entity_poly.entity_id
_entity_poly.type
_entity_poly.pdbx_seq_one_letter_code
_entity_poly.pdbx_strand_id
1 'polypeptide(L)'
;MEITKEMEAMAKLLNSGASITFSCCQIVIGNNAILGDILKKDTAHASTTQDPQSVDPKFKTEKAKAIFKKLAENGYTHTEGSSYVWDVSQAEYGYMVYIVSDLLNIKHPSSNRILWMEFRAIFSNAESMESSAKVAVSKSVSCYESYKSWPNEAKKIRNILL
;
A
#
# COMPACT_ATOMS: atom_id res chain seq x y z
N MET A 1 17.66 -28.28 -22.24
CA MET A 1 17.03 -27.56 -23.37
C MET A 1 15.68 -26.96 -23.03
N GLU A 2 15.08 -27.29 -21.87
CA GLU A 2 13.77 -26.79 -21.42
C GLU A 2 13.87 -25.40 -20.75
N ILE A 3 14.90 -25.21 -19.90
CA ILE A 3 15.22 -23.93 -19.24
C ILE A 3 15.38 -22.77 -20.23
N THR A 4 15.96 -23.05 -21.40
CA THR A 4 16.22 -22.03 -22.43
C THR A 4 14.93 -21.48 -23.04
N LYS A 5 13.89 -22.31 -23.19
CA LYS A 5 12.59 -21.88 -23.74
C LYS A 5 11.80 -21.03 -22.76
N GLU A 6 11.87 -21.36 -21.47
CA GLU A 6 11.21 -20.59 -20.41
C GLU A 6 11.84 -19.20 -20.26
N MET A 7 13.17 -19.11 -20.32
CA MET A 7 13.88 -17.82 -20.28
C MET A 7 13.53 -16.95 -21.49
N GLU A 8 13.41 -17.54 -22.67
CA GLU A 8 13.05 -16.82 -23.91
C GLU A 8 11.59 -16.34 -23.90
N ALA A 9 10.68 -17.10 -23.30
CA ALA A 9 9.30 -16.71 -23.07
C ALA A 9 9.18 -15.55 -22.06
N MET A 10 9.95 -15.59 -20.97
CA MET A 10 9.98 -14.50 -20.00
C MET A 10 10.57 -13.21 -20.58
N ALA A 11 11.61 -13.30 -21.42
CA ALA A 11 12.18 -12.15 -22.11
C ALA A 11 11.16 -11.50 -23.07
N LYS A 12 10.35 -12.29 -23.77
CA LYS A 12 9.25 -11.76 -24.61
C LYS A 12 8.17 -11.07 -23.78
N LEU A 13 7.85 -11.59 -22.60
CA LEU A 13 6.86 -11.01 -21.69
C LEU A 13 7.32 -9.65 -21.13
N LEU A 14 8.60 -9.53 -20.77
CA LEU A 14 9.20 -8.27 -20.34
C LEU A 14 9.22 -7.23 -21.47
N ASN A 15 9.56 -7.65 -22.69
CA ASN A 15 9.58 -6.76 -23.86
C ASN A 15 8.17 -6.30 -24.30
N SER A 16 7.10 -6.97 -23.86
CA SER A 16 5.73 -6.50 -24.04
C SER A 16 5.26 -5.52 -22.96
N GLY A 17 6.16 -5.04 -22.10
CA GLY A 17 5.85 -4.08 -21.03
C GLY A 17 5.32 -4.72 -19.74
N ALA A 18 5.38 -6.04 -19.60
CA ALA A 18 5.01 -6.70 -18.34
C ALA A 18 6.08 -6.43 -17.27
N SER A 19 5.64 -6.12 -16.06
CA SER A 19 6.53 -5.98 -14.89
C SER A 19 6.73 -7.33 -14.21
N ILE A 20 7.97 -7.70 -13.91
CA ILE A 20 8.25 -8.81 -12.98
C ILE A 20 8.27 -8.25 -11.56
N THR A 21 7.39 -8.78 -10.72
CA THR A 21 7.28 -8.40 -9.31
C THR A 21 7.70 -9.59 -8.45
N PHE A 22 8.83 -9.45 -7.75
CA PHE A 22 9.27 -10.44 -6.77
C PHE A 22 8.64 -10.11 -5.41
N SER A 23 7.97 -11.09 -4.80
CA SER A 23 7.40 -10.95 -3.45
C SER A 23 8.02 -12.01 -2.54
N CYS A 24 8.64 -11.56 -1.44
CA CYS A 24 9.24 -12.40 -0.40
C CYS A 24 10.50 -13.21 -0.79
N CYS A 25 11.25 -12.81 -1.83
CA CYS A 25 12.52 -13.44 -2.22
C CYS A 25 13.70 -12.51 -1.92
N GLN A 26 14.84 -13.08 -1.51
CA GLN A 26 16.12 -12.38 -1.52
C GLN A 26 16.71 -12.46 -2.93
N ILE A 27 17.04 -11.31 -3.54
CA ILE A 27 17.79 -11.26 -4.79
C ILE A 27 19.28 -11.25 -4.42
N VAL A 28 19.96 -12.36 -4.66
CA VAL A 28 21.43 -12.44 -4.51
C VAL A 28 22.06 -12.15 -5.86
N ILE A 29 22.70 -10.99 -5.98
CA ILE A 29 23.40 -10.58 -7.18
C ILE A 29 24.87 -10.99 -7.03
N GLY A 30 25.35 -11.89 -7.89
CA GLY A 30 26.74 -12.35 -7.85
C GLY A 30 27.74 -11.26 -8.25
N ASN A 31 29.00 -11.42 -7.84
CA ASN A 31 30.07 -10.41 -7.96
C ASN A 31 30.42 -9.98 -9.40
N ASN A 32 29.85 -10.61 -10.42
CA ASN A 32 30.07 -10.28 -11.83
C ASN A 32 28.98 -9.35 -12.40
N ALA A 33 28.01 -8.92 -11.59
CA ALA A 33 26.97 -8.02 -12.04
C ALA A 33 27.50 -6.58 -12.17
N ILE A 34 27.27 -5.98 -13.34
CA ILE A 34 27.70 -4.62 -13.64
C ILE A 34 26.55 -3.67 -13.29
N LEU A 35 26.76 -2.80 -12.29
CA LEU A 35 25.78 -1.82 -11.81
C LEU A 35 25.30 -0.84 -12.90
N GLY A 36 26.07 -0.71 -13.99
CA GLY A 36 25.81 0.19 -15.11
C GLY A 36 24.55 -0.11 -15.93
N ASP A 37 24.01 -1.33 -15.87
CA ASP A 37 22.77 -1.68 -16.58
C ASP A 37 21.50 -1.33 -15.77
N ILE A 38 21.63 -1.12 -14.47
CA ILE A 38 20.51 -0.75 -13.57
C ILE A 38 20.37 0.79 -13.50
N LEU A 39 21.48 1.52 -13.62
CA LEU A 39 21.52 2.99 -13.48
C LEU A 39 21.30 3.77 -14.78
N LYS A 40 21.29 3.13 -15.95
CA LYS A 40 21.01 3.83 -17.23
C LYS A 40 19.52 4.06 -17.46
N LYS A 41 18.87 4.83 -16.59
CA LYS A 41 17.63 5.52 -16.92
C LYS A 41 17.40 6.77 -16.06
N ASP A 42 18.46 7.56 -15.85
CA ASP A 42 18.24 8.99 -15.67
C ASP A 42 17.87 9.63 -17.01
N THR A 43 16.85 10.46 -16.99
CA THR A 43 16.24 11.22 -18.11
C THR A 43 15.08 10.53 -18.84
N ALA A 44 13.94 10.45 -18.15
CA ALA A 44 12.59 10.81 -18.65
C ALA A 44 11.50 10.12 -17.81
N HIS A 45 11.50 10.34 -16.49
CA HIS A 45 10.22 10.57 -15.85
C HIS A 45 10.08 12.08 -15.73
N ALA A 46 9.51 12.67 -16.79
CA ALA A 46 8.77 13.90 -16.62
C ALA A 46 7.95 13.74 -15.34
N SER A 47 7.96 14.78 -14.49
CA SER A 47 6.88 15.01 -13.56
C SER A 47 5.59 14.91 -14.36
N THR A 48 4.99 13.73 -14.40
CA THR A 48 3.60 13.61 -14.82
C THR A 48 2.88 14.35 -13.73
N THR A 49 2.53 15.60 -14.04
CA THR A 49 1.50 16.36 -13.37
C THR A 49 0.37 15.36 -13.11
N GLN A 50 0.26 14.88 -11.86
CA GLN A 50 -0.91 14.13 -11.46
C GLN A 50 -2.04 15.14 -11.53
N ASP A 51 -2.78 15.08 -12.64
CA ASP A 51 -4.15 15.57 -12.78
C ASP A 51 -4.89 15.30 -11.45
N PRO A 52 -5.73 16.23 -10.94
CA PRO A 52 -6.26 16.16 -9.58
C PRO A 52 -6.81 14.77 -9.29
N GLN A 53 -6.15 14.08 -8.36
CA GLN A 53 -6.45 12.71 -7.96
C GLN A 53 -7.97 12.52 -7.85
N SER A 54 -8.52 11.68 -8.73
CA SER A 54 -9.85 11.13 -8.54
C SER A 54 -9.78 10.16 -7.36
N VAL A 55 -9.83 10.70 -6.14
CA VAL A 55 -10.07 9.94 -4.90
C VAL A 55 -11.23 8.98 -5.14
N ASP A 56 -11.04 7.67 -4.90
CA ASP A 56 -12.09 6.65 -5.06
C ASP A 56 -13.40 7.17 -4.42
N PRO A 57 -14.53 7.17 -5.17
CA PRO A 57 -15.83 7.66 -4.68
C PRO A 57 -16.22 7.08 -3.31
N LYS A 58 -15.76 5.88 -2.95
CA LYS A 58 -15.99 5.25 -1.66
C LYS A 58 -15.44 6.06 -0.48
N PHE A 59 -14.35 6.83 -0.68
CA PHE A 59 -13.82 7.75 0.33
C PHE A 59 -14.63 9.06 0.47
N LYS A 60 -15.54 9.35 -0.48
CA LYS A 60 -16.41 10.53 -0.44
C LYS A 60 -17.76 10.27 0.24
N THR A 61 -18.02 9.00 0.61
CA THR A 61 -19.26 8.60 1.27
C THR A 61 -19.36 9.16 2.69
N GLU A 62 -20.58 9.34 3.19
CA GLU A 62 -20.81 9.76 4.59
C GLU A 62 -20.20 8.78 5.60
N LYS A 63 -20.15 7.49 5.25
CA LYS A 63 -19.47 6.47 6.07
C LYS A 63 -17.96 6.72 6.16
N ALA A 64 -17.30 7.04 5.05
CA ALA A 64 -15.88 7.36 5.04
C ALA A 64 -15.59 8.66 5.82
N LYS A 65 -16.41 9.70 5.63
CA LYS A 65 -16.30 10.93 6.42
C LYS A 65 -16.44 10.67 7.92
N ALA A 66 -17.40 9.86 8.33
CA ALA A 66 -17.58 9.48 9.74
C ALA A 66 -16.37 8.71 10.29
N ILE A 67 -15.79 7.80 9.50
CA ILE A 67 -14.56 7.08 9.85
C ILE A 67 -13.40 8.06 10.08
N PHE A 68 -13.13 8.95 9.14
CA PHE A 68 -12.02 9.91 9.25
C PHE A 68 -12.25 10.91 10.39
N LYS A 69 -13.50 11.33 10.62
CA LYS A 69 -13.85 12.16 11.77
C LYS A 69 -13.55 11.45 13.10
N LYS A 70 -13.97 10.18 13.25
CA LYS A 70 -13.67 9.37 14.44
C LYS A 70 -12.17 9.21 14.66
N LEU A 71 -11.37 9.02 13.61
CA LEU A 71 -9.91 8.94 13.71
C LEU A 71 -9.31 10.26 14.22
N ALA A 72 -9.77 11.39 13.71
CA ALA A 72 -9.31 12.71 14.16
C ALA A 72 -9.73 13.01 15.61
N GLU A 73 -10.97 12.72 15.99
CA GLU A 73 -11.48 12.90 17.37
C GLU A 73 -10.70 12.06 18.40
N ASN A 74 -10.13 10.93 17.99
CA ASN A 74 -9.32 10.06 18.84
C ASN A 74 -7.80 10.33 18.73
N GLY A 75 -7.39 11.40 18.04
CA GLY A 75 -5.98 11.82 17.97
C GLY A 75 -5.09 10.96 17.07
N TYR A 76 -5.66 10.16 16.16
CA TYR A 76 -4.89 9.38 15.20
C TYR A 76 -4.39 10.21 14.02
N THR A 77 -5.12 11.27 13.71
CA THR A 77 -4.89 12.11 12.53
C THR A 77 -5.17 13.57 12.83
N HIS A 78 -4.44 14.47 12.18
CA HIS A 78 -4.83 15.86 12.03
C HIS A 78 -5.01 16.22 10.54
N THR A 79 -5.53 17.42 10.29
CA THR A 79 -5.73 17.94 8.93
C THR A 79 -4.68 19.01 8.63
N GLU A 80 -3.95 18.84 7.53
CA GLU A 80 -3.09 19.86 6.93
C GLU A 80 -3.64 20.22 5.55
N GLY A 81 -4.15 21.45 5.41
CA GLY A 81 -4.81 21.89 4.18
C GLY A 81 -6.04 21.04 3.87
N SER A 82 -6.01 20.33 2.73
CA SER A 82 -7.09 19.44 2.28
C SER A 82 -6.84 17.95 2.57
N SER A 83 -5.73 17.61 3.23
CA SER A 83 -5.29 16.22 3.43
C SER A 83 -5.21 15.87 4.91
N TYR A 84 -5.31 14.58 5.21
CA TYR A 84 -5.06 14.05 6.55
C TYR A 84 -3.57 13.72 6.71
N VAL A 85 -3.05 13.91 7.92
CA VAL A 85 -1.73 13.45 8.32
C VAL A 85 -1.93 12.40 9.39
N TRP A 86 -1.25 11.26 9.28
CA TRP A 86 -1.25 10.25 10.33
C TRP A 86 -0.18 10.54 11.38
N ASP A 87 -0.54 10.59 12.66
CA ASP A 87 0.33 11.07 13.74
C ASP A 87 0.92 9.97 14.63
N VAL A 88 0.48 8.73 14.45
CA VAL A 88 0.84 7.63 15.34
C VAL A 88 2.00 6.84 14.74
N SER A 89 2.01 5.51 14.86
CA SER A 89 3.06 4.66 14.32
C SER A 89 2.75 4.23 12.89
N GLN A 90 3.80 3.93 12.10
CA GLN A 90 3.66 3.38 10.76
C GLN A 90 2.95 2.00 10.75
N ALA A 91 3.10 1.23 11.83
CA ALA A 91 2.41 -0.03 12.01
C ALA A 91 0.90 0.18 12.20
N GLU A 92 0.52 1.13 13.04
CA GLU A 92 -0.88 1.48 13.27
C GLU A 92 -1.55 2.10 12.05
N TYR A 93 -0.80 2.88 11.25
CA TYR A 93 -1.27 3.32 9.93
C TYR A 93 -1.65 2.11 9.07
N GLY A 94 -0.81 1.08 9.02
CA GLY A 94 -1.11 -0.17 8.31
C GLY A 94 -2.37 -0.86 8.83
N TYR A 95 -2.55 -0.93 10.14
CA TYR A 95 -3.76 -1.51 10.74
C TYR A 95 -5.02 -0.72 10.37
N MET A 96 -4.95 0.61 10.43
CA MET A 96 -6.03 1.50 10.00
C MET A 96 -6.37 1.26 8.53
N VAL A 97 -5.38 1.23 7.63
CA VAL A 97 -5.59 0.96 6.20
C VAL A 97 -6.28 -0.39 5.98
N TYR A 98 -5.87 -1.44 6.69
CA TYR A 98 -6.50 -2.77 6.59
C TYR A 98 -7.97 -2.75 7.04
N ILE A 99 -8.25 -2.14 8.19
CA ILE A 99 -9.60 -2.07 8.77
C ILE A 99 -10.52 -1.22 7.90
N VAL A 100 -10.08 -0.03 7.49
CA VAL A 100 -10.88 0.88 6.66
C VAL A 100 -11.14 0.28 5.29
N SER A 101 -10.16 -0.42 4.69
CA SER A 101 -10.36 -1.14 3.43
C SER A 101 -11.45 -2.21 3.54
N ASP A 102 -11.56 -2.88 4.68
CA ASP A 102 -12.62 -3.86 4.95
C ASP A 102 -13.98 -3.17 5.16
N LEU A 103 -14.04 -2.13 6.00
CA LEU A 103 -15.27 -1.41 6.32
C LEU A 103 -15.88 -0.68 5.11
N LEU A 104 -15.05 -0.15 4.22
CA LEU A 104 -15.47 0.57 3.02
C LEU A 104 -15.48 -0.33 1.77
N ASN A 105 -15.09 -1.61 1.90
CA ASN A 105 -14.94 -2.54 0.79
C ASN A 105 -14.06 -1.97 -0.35
N ILE A 106 -12.92 -1.38 0.01
CA ILE A 106 -11.92 -0.77 -0.89
C ILE A 106 -10.78 -1.78 -1.06
N LYS A 107 -11.09 -2.87 -1.75
CA LYS A 107 -10.14 -3.93 -2.09
C LYS A 107 -10.27 -4.25 -3.57
N HIS A 108 -9.19 -4.73 -4.17
CA HIS A 108 -9.20 -5.15 -5.56
C HIS A 108 -10.21 -6.30 -5.73
N PRO A 109 -11.19 -6.20 -6.64
CA PRO A 109 -12.32 -7.13 -6.71
C PRO A 109 -11.89 -8.58 -6.98
N SER A 110 -10.81 -8.77 -7.74
CA SER A 110 -10.33 -10.11 -8.11
C SER A 110 -9.29 -10.71 -7.17
N SER A 111 -8.58 -9.90 -6.39
CA SER A 111 -7.43 -10.39 -5.59
C SER A 111 -7.58 -10.11 -4.10
N ASN A 112 -8.66 -9.42 -3.71
CA ASN A 112 -8.94 -8.97 -2.36
C ASN A 112 -7.80 -8.16 -1.72
N ARG A 113 -6.88 -7.63 -2.54
CA ARG A 113 -5.72 -6.85 -2.09
C ARG A 113 -6.14 -5.43 -1.76
N ILE A 114 -5.52 -4.87 -0.73
CA ILE A 114 -5.67 -3.46 -0.35
C ILE A 114 -5.09 -2.56 -1.45
N LEU A 115 -5.86 -1.54 -1.83
CA LEU A 115 -5.45 -0.53 -2.79
C LEU A 115 -4.71 0.62 -2.07
N TRP A 116 -3.44 0.39 -1.70
CA TRP A 116 -2.62 1.35 -0.95
C TRP A 116 -2.50 2.72 -1.63
N MET A 117 -2.49 2.76 -2.97
CA MET A 117 -2.42 4.01 -3.74
C MET A 117 -3.59 4.95 -3.45
N GLU A 118 -4.78 4.43 -3.17
CA GLU A 118 -5.94 5.27 -2.86
C GLU A 118 -5.77 6.03 -1.54
N PHE A 119 -5.08 5.41 -0.57
CA PHE A 119 -4.80 6.05 0.71
C PHE A 119 -3.75 7.16 0.60
N ARG A 120 -2.92 7.16 -0.46
CA ARG A 120 -2.00 8.28 -0.74
C ARG A 120 -2.71 9.56 -1.18
N ALA A 121 -3.93 9.44 -1.72
CA ALA A 121 -4.74 10.60 -2.07
C ALA A 121 -5.40 11.26 -0.85
N ILE A 122 -5.46 10.54 0.28
CA ILE A 122 -6.09 11.01 1.52
C ILE A 122 -5.04 11.44 2.54
N PHE A 123 -3.96 10.67 2.66
CA PHE A 123 -2.93 10.87 3.67
C PHE A 123 -1.64 11.40 3.05
N SER A 124 -1.24 12.62 3.41
CA SER A 124 -0.06 13.29 2.82
C SER A 124 1.26 12.58 3.14
N ASN A 125 1.33 11.89 4.29
CA ASN A 125 2.48 11.11 4.71
C ASN A 125 2.36 9.60 4.41
N ALA A 126 1.37 9.17 3.61
CA ALA A 126 1.17 7.76 3.28
C ALA A 126 2.40 7.11 2.63
N GLU A 127 3.00 7.80 1.66
CA GLU A 127 4.08 7.23 0.84
C GLU A 127 5.31 6.86 1.67
N SER A 128 5.67 7.70 2.64
CA SER A 128 6.84 7.44 3.50
C SER A 128 6.62 6.29 4.48
N MET A 129 5.36 5.96 4.81
CA MET A 129 5.03 4.90 5.77
C MET A 129 4.66 3.56 5.11
N GLU A 130 4.30 3.56 3.82
CA GLU A 130 3.64 2.43 3.15
C GLU A 130 4.42 1.12 3.26
N SER A 131 5.74 1.14 3.07
CA SER A 131 6.58 -0.06 3.12
C SER A 131 6.53 -0.72 4.50
N SER A 132 6.70 0.05 5.57
CA SER A 132 6.63 -0.45 6.95
C SER A 132 5.22 -0.88 7.33
N ALA A 133 4.21 -0.13 6.89
CA ALA A 133 2.80 -0.43 7.13
C ALA A 133 2.39 -1.77 6.51
N LYS A 134 2.81 -2.05 5.27
CA LYS A 134 2.58 -3.34 4.60
C LYS A 134 3.19 -4.50 5.38
N VAL A 135 4.43 -4.34 5.87
CA VAL A 135 5.11 -5.37 6.66
C VAL A 135 4.37 -5.64 7.97
N ALA A 136 3.94 -4.59 8.67
CA ALA A 136 3.18 -4.73 9.92
C ALA A 136 1.84 -5.46 9.69
N VAL A 137 1.08 -5.07 8.67
CA VAL A 137 -0.18 -5.75 8.30
C VAL A 137 0.06 -7.22 8.00
N SER A 138 1.07 -7.52 7.17
CA SER A 138 1.40 -8.89 6.76
C SER A 138 1.74 -9.79 7.95
N LYS A 139 2.43 -9.25 8.96
CA LYS A 139 2.90 -10.01 10.12
C LYS A 139 1.87 -10.13 11.24
N SER A 140 0.98 -9.15 11.37
CA SER A 140 0.22 -8.97 12.61
C SER A 140 -1.30 -8.95 12.43
N VAL A 141 -1.81 -8.80 11.20
CA VAL A 141 -3.25 -8.68 10.96
C VAL A 141 -3.73 -9.64 9.88
N SER A 142 -3.09 -9.65 8.70
CA SER A 142 -3.55 -10.46 7.56
C SER A 142 -3.27 -11.96 7.70
N CYS A 143 -2.39 -12.35 8.62
CA CYS A 143 -2.08 -13.75 8.91
C CYS A 143 -3.08 -14.41 9.88
N TYR A 144 -3.99 -13.62 10.47
CA TYR A 144 -4.97 -14.12 11.44
C TYR A 144 -6.39 -14.01 10.88
N GLU A 145 -7.10 -15.14 10.86
CA GLU A 145 -8.51 -15.17 10.46
C GLU A 145 -9.44 -14.48 11.47
N SER A 146 -9.02 -14.41 12.74
CA SER A 146 -9.80 -13.80 13.82
C SER A 146 -9.19 -12.50 14.32
N TYR A 147 -10.00 -11.46 14.40
CA TYR A 147 -9.62 -10.17 14.99
C TYR A 147 -9.21 -10.25 16.47
N LYS A 148 -9.56 -11.36 17.16
CA LYS A 148 -9.14 -11.62 18.54
C LYS A 148 -7.63 -11.81 18.67
N SER A 149 -6.95 -12.26 17.61
CA SER A 149 -5.50 -12.46 17.58
C SER A 149 -4.72 -11.23 17.14
N TRP A 150 -5.41 -10.13 16.81
CA TRP A 150 -4.75 -8.91 16.39
C TRP A 150 -4.03 -8.21 17.55
N PRO A 151 -3.03 -7.37 17.25
CA PRO A 151 -2.43 -6.44 18.20
C PRO A 151 -3.48 -5.57 18.89
N ASN A 152 -3.19 -5.15 20.12
CA ASN A 152 -4.10 -4.32 20.90
C ASN A 152 -4.38 -2.98 20.21
N GLU A 153 -3.40 -2.45 19.49
CA GLU A 153 -3.47 -1.21 18.73
C GLU A 153 -4.46 -1.34 17.58
N ALA A 154 -4.39 -2.44 16.82
CA ALA A 154 -5.35 -2.74 15.76
C ALA A 154 -6.77 -2.93 16.31
N LYS A 155 -6.91 -3.58 17.48
CA LYS A 155 -8.20 -3.74 18.16
C LYS A 155 -8.78 -2.39 18.62
N LYS A 156 -7.95 -1.50 19.18
CA LYS A 156 -8.37 -0.15 19.59
C LYS A 156 -8.91 0.64 18.40
N ILE A 157 -8.16 0.66 17.28
CA ILE A 157 -8.60 1.32 16.04
C ILE A 157 -9.92 0.71 15.55
N ARG A 158 -10.04 -0.62 15.51
CA ARG A 158 -11.29 -1.27 15.09
C ARG A 158 -12.48 -0.87 15.97
N ASN A 159 -12.28 -0.82 17.29
CA ASN A 159 -13.34 -0.54 18.24
C ASN A 159 -13.86 0.90 18.16
N ILE A 160 -13.01 1.88 17.84
CA ILE A 160 -13.48 3.27 17.65
C ILE A 160 -14.22 3.45 16.33
N LEU A 161 -13.89 2.63 15.31
CA LEU A 161 -14.46 2.73 13.96
C LEU A 161 -15.80 2.02 13.80
N LEU A 162 -16.05 0.98 14.58
CA LEU A 162 -17.37 0.33 14.70
C LEU A 162 -18.35 1.18 15.53
#